data_AF-A0A9D9AL95-F1
#
_entry.id   AF-A0A9D9AL95-F1
#
_cell.length_a   1.000
_cell.length_b   1.000
_cell.length_c   1.000
_cell.angle_alpha   90.00
_cell.angle_beta   90.00
_cell.angle_gamma   90.00
#
_symmetry.space_group_name_H-M   'P 1'
#
loop_
_entity.id
_entity.type
_entity.pdbx_description
1 polymer ?
#
loop_
_entity_poly.entity_id
_entity_poly.type
_entity_poly.pdbx_seq_one_letter_code
_entity_poly.pdbx_strand_id
1 'polypeptide(L)' 'MTPHVAITAQDMHQIAWTLVDLHGAQAIGYADDAVMELDEKGSPESADAWRALRSVMEDALAGRLGREETITVH' A
#
# COMPACT_ATOMS: atom_id res chain seq x y z
N MET A 1 12.00 25.53 -0.68
CA MET A 1 11.09 24.66 -1.46
C MET A 1 11.34 23.25 -0.97
N THR A 2 10.63 22.83 0.07
CA THR A 2 10.64 21.43 0.52
C THR A 2 9.94 20.62 -0.57
N PRO A 3 10.59 19.63 -1.20
CA PRO A 3 9.89 18.77 -2.13
C PRO A 3 8.80 18.05 -1.34
N HIS A 4 7.54 18.26 -1.71
CA HIS A 4 6.49 17.32 -1.35
C HIS A 4 6.87 16.02 -2.04
N VAL A 5 7.37 15.05 -1.27
CA VAL A 5 7.49 13.66 -1.73
C VAL A 5 6.07 13.19 -2.00
N ALA A 6 5.64 13.34 -3.25
CA ALA A 6 4.47 12.65 -3.74
C ALA A 6 4.88 11.18 -3.81
N ILE A 7 4.30 10.36 -2.94
CA ILE A 7 4.47 8.91 -3.03
C ILE A 7 3.93 8.50 -4.41
N THR A 8 4.82 7.97 -5.26
CA THR A 8 4.43 7.48 -6.58
C THR A 8 3.78 6.10 -6.46
N ALA A 9 3.05 5.67 -7.48
CA ALA A 9 2.49 4.33 -7.51
C ALA A 9 3.57 3.24 -7.45
N GLN A 10 4.75 3.52 -7.99
CA GLN A 10 5.90 2.63 -7.89
C GLN A 10 6.41 2.55 -6.44
N ASP A 11 6.43 3.65 -5.70
CA ASP A 11 6.77 3.64 -4.27
C ASP A 11 5.75 2.83 -3.46
N MET A 12 4.44 3.00 -3.75
CA MET A 12 3.39 2.19 -3.13
C MET A 12 3.59 0.69 -3.40
N HIS A 13 3.95 0.33 -4.63
CA HIS A 13 4.23 -1.05 -5.01
C HIS A 13 5.44 -1.62 -4.26
N GLN A 14 6.53 -0.86 -4.15
CA GLN A 14 7.71 -1.28 -3.39
C GLN A 14 7.40 -1.45 -1.90
N ILE A 15 6.64 -0.53 -1.31
CA ILE A 15 6.23 -0.62 0.11
C ILE A 15 5.34 -1.84 0.33
N ALA A 16 4.34 -2.05 -0.52
CA ALA A 16 3.44 -3.20 -0.47
C ALA A 16 4.21 -4.53 -0.55
N TRP A 17 5.12 -4.66 -1.51
CA TRP A 17 5.97 -5.85 -1.64
C TRP A 17 6.89 -6.06 -0.44
N THR A 18 7.44 -4.98 0.12
CA THR A 18 8.28 -5.07 1.32
C THR A 18 7.47 -5.62 2.50
N LEU A 19 6.24 -5.13 2.69
CA LEU A 19 5.36 -5.63 3.75
C LEU A 19 4.94 -7.09 3.53
N VAL A 20 4.62 -7.47 2.29
CA VAL A 20 4.28 -8.86 1.95
C VAL A 20 5.49 -9.79 2.09
N ASP A 21 6.70 -9.36 1.75
CA ASP A 21 7.93 -10.16 1.90
C ASP A 21 8.27 -10.38 3.39
N LEU A 22 8.05 -9.36 4.24
CA LEU A 22 8.31 -9.40 5.68
C LEU A 22 7.23 -10.12 6.49
N HIS A 23 5.96 -9.90 6.17
CA HIS A 23 4.81 -10.33 6.98
C HIS A 23 3.88 -11.30 6.26
N GLY A 24 4.08 -11.57 4.97
CA GLY A 24 3.22 -12.45 4.18
C GLY A 24 1.77 -12.01 4.21
N ALA A 25 0.87 -12.96 4.42
CA ALA A 25 -0.57 -12.71 4.53
C ALA A 25 -0.96 -11.79 5.70
N GLN A 26 -0.10 -11.64 6.72
CA GLN A 26 -0.39 -10.76 7.86
C GLN A 26 -0.28 -9.28 7.48
N ALA A 27 0.41 -8.94 6.38
CA ALA A 27 0.52 -7.57 5.87
C ALA A 27 -0.86 -6.92 5.63
N ILE A 28 -1.85 -7.71 5.19
CA ILE A 28 -3.23 -7.24 4.98
C ILE A 28 -3.89 -6.83 6.29
N GLY A 29 -3.70 -7.62 7.36
CA GLY A 29 -4.23 -7.30 8.68
C GLY A 29 -3.66 -5.99 9.22
N TYR A 30 -2.36 -5.76 9.07
CA TYR A 30 -1.73 -4.49 9.46
C TYR A 30 -2.27 -3.30 8.66
N ALA A 31 -2.58 -3.49 7.38
CA ALA A 31 -3.18 -2.44 6.57
C ALA A 31 -4.61 -2.12 7.01
N ASP A 32 -5.42 -3.14 7.31
CA ASP A 32 -6.78 -2.94 7.80
C ASP A 32 -6.79 -2.25 9.18
N ASP A 33 -5.89 -2.64 10.09
CA ASP A 33 -5.73 -1.99 11.39
C ASP A 33 -5.31 -0.52 11.23
N ALA A 34 -4.37 -0.23 10.32
CA ALA A 34 -3.95 1.14 10.02
C ALA A 34 -5.07 1.99 9.42
N VAL A 35 -5.88 1.42 8.50
CA VAL A 35 -7.05 2.11 7.95
C VAL A 35 -8.05 2.43 9.05
N MET A 36 -8.36 1.47 9.92
CA MET A 36 -9.29 1.66 11.04
C MET A 36 -8.80 2.76 11.97
N GLU A 37 -7.54 2.74 12.39
CA GLU A 37 -6.98 3.78 13.25
C GLU A 37 -7.01 5.17 12.61
N LEU A 38 -6.76 5.27 11.30
CA LEU A 38 -6.75 6.55 10.57
C LEU A 38 -8.16 7.09 10.37
N ASP A 39 -9.14 6.22 10.17
CA ASP A 39 -10.55 6.58 10.10
C ASP A 39 -11.03 7.11 11.45
N GLU A 40 -10.67 6.46 12.56
CA GLU A 40 -10.94 6.92 13.93
C GLU A 40 -10.27 8.27 14.24
N LYS A 41 -9.07 8.51 13.70
CA LYS A 41 -8.34 9.78 13.82
C LYS A 41 -8.87 10.87 12.89
N GLY A 42 -9.81 10.56 12.00
CA GLY A 42 -10.40 11.52 11.07
C GLY A 42 -9.45 11.95 9.95
N SER A 43 -8.56 11.05 9.50
CA SER A 43 -7.60 11.29 8.41
C SER A 43 -7.94 10.43 7.18
N PRO A 44 -9.01 10.78 6.43
CA PRO A 44 -9.52 9.96 5.34
C PRO A 44 -8.54 9.84 4.17
N GLU A 45 -7.74 10.88 3.90
CA GLU A 45 -6.72 10.86 2.83
C GLU A 45 -5.64 9.79 3.08
N SER A 46 -5.26 9.61 4.35
CA SER A 46 -4.29 8.61 4.74
C SER A 46 -4.91 7.22 4.74
N ALA A 47 -6.17 7.10 5.21
CA ALA A 47 -6.92 5.86 5.13
C ALA A 47 -7.07 5.38 3.67
N ASP A 48 -7.31 6.28 2.72
CA ASP A 48 -7.39 5.94 1.29
C ASP A 48 -6.05 5.49 0.72
N ALA A 49 -4.93 6.10 1.14
CA ALA A 49 -3.60 5.64 0.76
C ALA A 49 -3.33 4.21 1.26
N TRP A 50 -3.74 3.88 2.50
CA TRP A 50 -3.61 2.52 3.04
C TRP A 50 -4.57 1.51 2.38
N ARG A 51 -5.77 1.93 1.98
CA ARG A 51 -6.68 1.10 1.18
C ARG A 51 -6.09 0.76 -0.19
N ALA A 52 -5.47 1.74 -0.85
CA ALA A 52 -4.76 1.52 -2.11
C ALA A 52 -3.58 0.55 -1.92
N LEU A 53 -2.79 0.74 -0.86
CA LEU A 53 -1.69 -0.15 -0.50
C LEU A 53 -2.18 -1.59 -0.26
N ARG A 54 -3.30 -1.75 0.45
CA ARG A 54 -3.93 -3.06 0.71
C ARG A 54 -4.27 -3.78 -0.59
N SER A 55 -4.92 -3.09 -1.54
CA SER A 55 -5.26 -3.69 -2.84
C SER A 55 -4.02 -4.22 -3.56
N VAL A 56 -2.92 -3.45 -3.53
CA VAL A 56 -1.65 -3.86 -4.14
C VAL A 56 -1.06 -5.08 -3.42
N MET A 57 -1.12 -5.12 -2.08
CA MET A 57 -0.67 -6.28 -1.31
C MET A 57 -1.52 -7.53 -1.58
N GLU A 58 -2.84 -7.39 -1.73
CA GLU A 58 -3.74 -8.50 -2.09
C GLU A 58 -3.41 -9.08 -3.47
N ASP A 59 -3.12 -8.21 -4.44
CA ASP A 59 -2.71 -8.63 -5.78
C ASP A 59 -1.31 -9.27 -5.80
N ALA A 60 -0.37 -8.79 -4.97
CA ALA A 60 0.93 -9.41 -4.78
C ALA A 60 0.82 -10.80 -4.15
N LEU A 61 0.01 -10.95 -3.10
CA LEU A 61 -0.26 -12.24 -2.44
C LEU A 61 -0.99 -13.22 -3.35
N ALA A 62 -1.89 -12.72 -4.20
CA ALA A 62 -2.59 -13.54 -5.18
C ALA A 62 -1.69 -13.95 -6.37
N GLY A 63 -0.44 -13.48 -6.43
CA GLY A 63 0.47 -13.72 -7.54
C GLY A 63 0.04 -13.06 -8.85
N ARG A 64 -0.82 -12.03 -8.77
CA ARG A 64 -1.34 -11.27 -9.93
C ARG A 64 -0.42 -10.12 -10.33
N LEU A 65 0.45 -9.66 -9.42
CA LEU A 65 1.48 -8.65 -9.68
C LEU A 65 2.85 -9.31 -9.85
N GLY A 66 3.53 -9.02 -10.95
CA GLY A 66 4.96 -9.28 -11.08
C GLY A 66 5.78 -8.29 -10.23
N ARG A 67 6.79 -8.79 -9.50
CA ARG A 67 7.69 -7.97 -8.66
C ARG A 67 8.39 -6.83 -9.43
N GLU A 68 8.53 -6.96 -10.75
CA GLU A 68 9.15 -5.98 -11.65
C GLU A 68 8.18 -5.41 -12.71
N GLU A 69 6.86 -5.57 -12.55
CA GLU A 69 5.94 -4.88 -13.44
C GLU A 69 5.92 -3.39 -13.15
N THR A 70 6.35 -2.59 -14.13
CA THR A 70 6.19 -1.14 -14.13
C THR A 70 4.70 -0.82 -14.05
N ILE A 71 4.21 -0.51 -12.85
CA ILE A 71 2.83 -0.07 -12.66
C ILE A 71 2.68 1.30 -13.32
N THR A 72 2.13 1.29 -14.53
CA THR A 72 1.73 2.51 -15.23
C THR A 72 0.32 2.84 -14.79
N VAL A 73 0.17 3.82 -13.92
CA VAL A 73 -1.14 4.39 -13.59
C VAL A 73 -1.51 5.33 -14.74
N HIS A 74 -2.50 4.94 -15.54
CA HIS A 74 -3.05 5.75 -16.64
C HIS A 74 -4.15 6.70 -16.16
#